data_AF-V9ECW9-F1
#
_entry.id   AF-V9ECW9-F1
#
_cell.length_a   1.000
_cell.length_b   1.000
_cell.length_c   1.000
_cell.angle_alpha   90.00
_cell.angle_beta   90.00
_cell.angle_gamma   90.00
#
_symmetry.space_group_name_H-M   'P 1'
#
loop_
_entity.id
_entity.type
_entity.pdbx_description
1 polymer ?
#
loop_
_entity_poly.entity_id
_entity_poly.type
_entity_poly.pdbx_seq_one_letter_code
_entity_poly.pdbx_strand_id
1 'polypeptide(L)'
;MLDAWPKERLPGFGEGVDIEWAHLYCARNGCWYNDNLITAYGKMVEGVYGNNTTILLPPMKKPVPKTPKKGMRVPPTTLSLITAASSGRIFLPLNINGTH
;
A
#
# COMPACT_ATOMS: atom_id res chain seq x y z
N MET A 1 14.12 -14.69 13.27
CA MET A 1 14.81 -14.54 11.96
C MET A 1 14.66 -13.12 11.43
N LEU A 2 13.49 -12.49 11.52
CA LEU A 2 13.31 -11.04 11.28
C LEU A 2 14.26 -10.18 12.14
N ASP A 3 14.50 -10.57 13.39
CA ASP A 3 15.39 -9.83 14.31
C ASP A 3 16.86 -9.82 13.88
N ALA A 4 17.25 -10.67 12.92
CA ALA A 4 18.60 -10.71 12.37
C ALA A 4 18.77 -9.75 11.16
N TRP A 5 17.69 -9.14 10.67
CA TRP A 5 17.74 -8.22 9.54
C TRP A 5 17.91 -6.77 10.02
N PRO A 6 18.67 -5.94 9.29
CA PRO A 6 18.79 -4.54 9.63
C PRO A 6 17.43 -3.83 9.64
N LYS A 7 17.23 -2.90 10.57
CA LYS A 7 16.07 -1.99 10.61
C LYS A 7 16.40 -0.64 9.99
N GLU A 8 17.40 -0.61 9.12
CA GLU A 8 17.78 0.59 8.39
C GLU A 8 16.82 0.81 7.23
N ARG A 9 16.43 2.07 7.04
CA ARG A 9 15.55 2.50 5.95
C ARG A 9 16.27 2.35 4.61
N LEU A 10 15.58 1.77 3.64
CA LEU A 10 16.06 1.69 2.27
C LEU A 10 15.86 3.04 1.56
N PRO A 11 16.91 3.63 0.98
CA PRO A 11 16.79 4.88 0.22
C PRO A 11 16.13 4.64 -1.15
N GLY A 12 15.62 5.72 -1.76
CA GLY A 12 15.22 5.71 -3.18
C GLY A 12 13.72 5.51 -3.47
N PHE A 13 12.86 5.36 -2.46
CA PHE A 13 11.41 5.16 -2.65
C PHE A 13 10.55 6.42 -2.47
N GLY A 14 11.18 7.58 -2.28
CA GLY A 14 10.49 8.85 -2.10
C GLY A 14 9.99 9.11 -0.67
N GLU A 15 9.46 10.30 -0.46
CA GLU A 15 8.92 10.73 0.83
C GLU A 15 7.64 9.95 1.19
N GLY A 16 7.50 9.58 2.46
CA GLY A 16 6.36 8.82 2.95
C GLY A 16 6.38 7.30 2.67
N VAL A 17 7.44 6.77 2.07
CA VAL A 17 7.65 5.31 1.95
C VAL A 17 8.65 4.82 2.99
N ASP A 18 8.14 4.25 4.08
CA ASP A 18 8.94 3.68 5.15
C ASP A 18 9.20 2.19 4.87
N ILE A 19 10.20 1.89 4.04
CA ILE A 19 10.65 0.52 3.79
C ILE A 19 12.05 0.32 4.39
N GLU A 20 12.25 -0.84 5.01
CA GLU A 20 13.48 -1.23 5.73
C GLU A 20 13.93 -2.58 5.21
N TRP A 21 15.18 -2.97 5.45
CA TRP A 21 15.68 -4.29 5.05
C TRP A 21 14.82 -5.42 5.59
N ALA A 22 14.37 -5.33 6.85
CA ALA A 22 13.47 -6.32 7.45
C ALA A 22 12.17 -6.52 6.65
N HIS A 23 11.65 -5.48 5.99
CA HIS A 23 10.45 -5.58 5.15
C HIS A 23 10.68 -6.42 3.88
N LEU A 24 11.93 -6.54 3.40
CA LEU A 24 12.27 -7.38 2.24
C LEU A 24 12.22 -8.88 2.56
N TYR A 25 12.16 -9.27 3.82
CA TYR A 25 12.06 -10.68 4.21
C TYR A 25 10.81 -11.37 3.61
N CYS A 26 9.76 -10.60 3.29
CA CYS A 26 8.58 -11.13 2.61
C CYS A 26 8.78 -11.41 1.11
N ALA A 27 9.86 -10.91 0.48
CA ALA A 27 10.21 -11.13 -0.92
C ALA A 27 10.83 -12.52 -1.16
N ARG A 28 10.19 -13.55 -0.62
CA ARG A 28 10.61 -14.96 -0.73
C ARG A 28 9.45 -15.80 -1.24
N ASN A 29 9.80 -16.92 -1.87
CA ASN A 29 8.79 -17.85 -2.40
C ASN A 29 7.83 -18.31 -1.27
N GLY A 30 6.52 -18.31 -1.57
CA GLY A 30 5.47 -18.72 -0.63
C GLY A 30 5.18 -17.75 0.52
N CYS A 31 5.79 -16.56 0.54
CA CYS A 31 5.54 -15.56 1.58
C CYS A 31 4.53 -14.50 1.13
N TRP A 32 3.75 -14.01 2.08
CA TRP A 32 2.83 -12.88 1.89
C TRP A 32 3.61 -11.58 1.90
N TYR A 33 3.41 -10.73 0.90
CA TYR A 33 4.01 -9.40 0.88
C TYR A 33 3.38 -8.49 1.94
N ASN A 34 4.20 -7.73 2.66
CA ASN A 34 3.71 -6.72 3.59
C ASN A 34 3.32 -5.43 2.86
N ASP A 35 2.50 -4.62 3.54
CA ASP A 35 1.98 -3.37 2.98
C ASP A 35 3.09 -2.38 2.60
N ASN A 36 4.21 -2.37 3.33
CA ASN A 36 5.35 -1.50 3.06
C ASN A 36 6.02 -1.84 1.72
N LEU A 37 6.20 -3.13 1.42
CA LEU A 37 6.76 -3.57 0.14
C LEU A 37 5.83 -3.26 -1.04
N ILE A 38 4.52 -3.49 -0.87
CA ILE A 38 3.51 -3.15 -1.89
C ILE A 38 3.45 -1.64 -2.13
N THR A 39 3.60 -0.85 -1.07
CA THR A 39 3.69 0.61 -1.12
C THR A 39 4.90 1.06 -1.92
N ALA A 40 6.08 0.53 -1.58
CA ALA A 40 7.33 0.84 -2.27
C ALA A 40 7.25 0.47 -3.76
N TYR A 41 6.66 -0.68 -4.08
CA TYR A 41 6.41 -1.08 -5.46
C TYR A 41 5.50 -0.09 -6.20
N GLY A 42 4.37 0.29 -5.61
CA GLY A 42 3.45 1.23 -6.25
C GLY A 42 4.05 2.62 -6.48
N LYS A 43 4.92 3.08 -5.58
CA LYS A 43 5.67 4.34 -5.75
C LYS A 43 6.76 4.24 -6.81
N MET A 44 7.43 3.09 -6.90
CA MET A 44 8.36 2.80 -7.99
C MET A 44 7.66 2.84 -9.34
N VAL A 45 6.49 2.19 -9.48
CA VAL A 45 5.70 2.19 -10.72
C VAL A 45 5.29 3.62 -11.11
N GLU A 46 4.83 4.43 -10.15
CA GLU A 46 4.54 5.86 -10.34
C GLU A 46 5.74 6.65 -10.86
N GLY A 47 6.92 6.46 -10.27
CA GLY A 47 8.15 7.12 -10.71
C GLY A 47 8.64 6.66 -12.08
N VAL A 48 8.52 5.38 -12.42
CA VAL A 48 9.05 4.79 -13.66
C VAL A 48 8.18 5.12 -14.88
N TYR A 49 6.87 4.92 -14.77
CA TYR A 49 5.99 5.02 -15.94
C TYR A 49 5.38 6.40 -16.11
N GLY A 50 5.24 7.15 -15.00
CA GLY A 50 4.50 8.41 -14.99
C GLY A 50 3.02 8.23 -15.38
N ASN A 51 2.23 9.28 -15.16
CA ASN A 51 0.80 9.31 -15.49
C ASN A 51 -0.07 8.28 -14.72
N ASN A 52 0.42 7.77 -13.59
CA ASN A 52 -0.36 7.00 -12.63
C ASN A 52 -0.16 7.56 -11.22
N THR A 53 -1.17 7.41 -10.37
CA THR A 53 -1.06 7.70 -8.93
C THR A 53 -1.29 6.42 -8.15
N THR A 54 -0.39 6.09 -7.22
CA THR A 54 -0.64 5.01 -6.26
C THR A 54 -1.28 5.60 -5.00
N ILE A 55 -2.47 5.12 -4.65
CA ILE A 55 -3.20 5.48 -3.43
C ILE A 55 -3.35 4.24 -2.58
N LEU A 56 -2.83 4.27 -1.37
CA LEU A 56 -2.93 3.14 -0.45
C LEU A 56 -4.25 3.18 0.29
N LEU A 57 -5.00 2.09 0.23
CA LEU A 57 -6.14 1.88 1.11
C LEU A 57 -5.61 1.33 2.43
N PRO A 58 -6.10 1.83 3.58
CA PRO A 58 -5.78 1.20 4.85
C PRO A 58 -6.30 -0.25 4.85
N PRO A 59 -5.63 -1.17 5.56
CA PRO A 59 -6.07 -2.57 5.63
C PRO A 59 -7.54 -2.67 6.03
N MET A 60 -8.32 -3.38 5.22
CA MET A 60 -9.75 -3.59 5.46
C MET A 60 -9.94 -4.66 6.53
N LYS A 61 -9.82 -4.24 7.79
CA LYS A 61 -10.01 -5.12 8.96
C LYS A 61 -11.47 -5.17 9.45
N LYS A 62 -12.29 -4.19 9.04
CA LYS A 62 -13.68 -4.09 9.49
C LYS A 62 -14.61 -4.83 8.52
N PRO A 63 -15.41 -5.81 8.99
CA PRO A 63 -16.41 -6.47 8.16
C PRO A 63 -17.47 -5.49 7.66
N VAL A 64 -18.17 -5.83 6.57
CA VAL A 64 -19.27 -5.01 6.06
C VAL A 64 -20.36 -4.97 7.16
N PRO A 65 -20.89 -3.80 7.53
CA PRO A 65 -22.08 -3.73 8.38
C PRO A 65 -23.26 -4.48 7.72
N LYS A 66 -24.16 -5.04 8.52
CA LYS A 66 -25.33 -5.79 8.01
C LYS A 66 -26.19 -4.97 7.04
N THR A 67 -26.22 -3.64 7.20
CA THR A 67 -26.89 -2.69 6.31
C THR A 67 -25.85 -1.74 5.70
N PRO A 68 -25.20 -2.13 4.58
CA PRO A 68 -24.15 -1.32 3.98
C PRO A 68 -24.72 -0.06 3.31
N LYS A 69 -24.07 1.08 3.53
CA LYS A 69 -24.19 2.25 2.66
C LYS A 69 -23.01 2.30 1.69
N LYS A 70 -23.23 2.78 0.48
CA LYS A 70 -22.18 2.96 -0.54
C LYS A 70 -21.08 3.89 0.01
N GLY A 71 -19.82 3.51 -0.18
CA GLY A 71 -18.67 4.32 0.22
C GLY A 71 -18.21 4.19 1.67
N MET A 72 -18.91 3.44 2.56
CA MET A 72 -18.54 3.36 3.98
C MET A 72 -17.18 2.73 4.29
N ARG A 73 -16.58 2.01 3.34
CA ARG A 73 -15.30 1.31 3.54
C ARG A 73 -14.08 2.13 3.16
N VAL A 74 -14.28 3.20 2.39
CA VAL A 74 -13.18 4.06 1.97
C VAL A 74 -13.13 5.24 2.94
N PRO A 75 -12.02 5.44 3.69
CA PRO A 75 -11.90 6.59 4.56
C PRO A 75 -12.09 7.90 3.78
N PRO A 76 -12.65 8.96 4.39
CA PRO A 76 -12.80 10.26 3.74
C PRO A 76 -11.47 10.82 3.19
N THR A 77 -10.36 10.56 3.87
CA THR A 77 -9.02 10.93 3.42
C THR A 77 -8.63 10.23 2.12
N THR A 78 -8.83 8.92 2.03
CA THR A 78 -8.57 8.16 0.79
C THR A 78 -9.51 8.60 -0.35
N LEU A 79 -10.79 8.86 -0.05
CA LEU A 79 -11.74 9.42 -1.03
C LEU A 79 -11.28 10.78 -1.56
N SER A 80 -10.75 11.64 -0.69
CA SER A 80 -10.22 12.94 -1.08
C SER A 80 -9.00 12.79 -1.99
N LEU A 81 -8.09 11.86 -1.69
CA LEU A 81 -6.95 11.53 -2.54
C LEU A 81 -7.39 11.00 -3.92
N ILE A 82 -8.38 10.11 -3.96
CA ILE A 82 -8.92 9.58 -5.22
C ILE A 82 -9.55 10.70 -6.05
N THR A 83 -10.27 11.61 -5.42
CA THR A 83 -10.94 12.73 -6.10
C THR A 83 -9.94 13.78 -6.61
N ALA A 84 -8.85 13.98 -5.88
CA ALA A 84 -7.78 14.92 -6.25
C ALA A 84 -6.80 14.35 -7.28
N ALA A 85 -6.77 13.03 -7.48
CA ALA A 85 -5.87 12.41 -8.44
C ALA A 85 -6.22 12.85 -9.87
N SER A 86 -5.29 13.58 -10.49
CA SER A 86 -5.41 14.05 -11.88
C SER A 86 -4.80 13.09 -12.91
N SER A 87 -4.15 12.02 -12.44
CA SER A 87 -3.51 11.01 -13.28
C SER A 87 -4.52 10.18 -14.07
N GLY A 88 -4.18 9.79 -15.30
CA GLY A 88 -5.05 8.96 -16.14
C GLY A 88 -5.30 7.54 -15.59
N ARG A 89 -4.47 7.06 -14.65
CA ARG A 89 -4.61 5.75 -14.00
C ARG A 89 -4.40 5.86 -12.49
N ILE A 90 -5.23 5.19 -11.70
CA ILE A 90 -5.10 5.12 -10.24
C ILE A 90 -4.87 3.66 -9.85
N PHE A 91 -3.80 3.39 -9.10
CA PHE A 91 -3.52 2.10 -8.51
C PHE A 91 -3.95 2.11 -7.04
N LEU A 92 -4.80 1.16 -6.66
CA LEU A 92 -5.39 1.04 -5.31
C LEU A 92 -5.12 -0.35 -4.73
N PRO A 93 -3.94 -0.59 -4.13
CA PRO A 93 -3.68 -1.83 -3.40
C PRO A 93 -4.72 -2.03 -2.29
N LEU A 94 -5.22 -3.26 -2.18
CA LEU A 94 -6.24 -3.63 -1.22
C LEU A 94 -5.74 -4.81 -0.39
N ASN A 95 -5.53 -4.57 0.90
CA ASN A 95 -5.26 -5.63 1.86
C ASN A 95 -6.56 -5.97 2.61
N ILE A 96 -7.07 -7.18 2.42
CA ILE A 96 -8.27 -7.70 3.09
C ILE A 96 -7.83 -8.55 4.28
N ASN A 97 -8.08 -8.05 5.50
CA ASN A 97 -7.80 -8.73 6.76
C ASN A 97 -6.34 -9.18 6.99
N GLY A 98 -5.36 -8.72 6.21
CA GLY A 98 -3.99 -9.24 6.28
C GLY A 98 -3.81 -10.61 5.61
N THR A 99 -4.82 -11.05 4.87
CA THR A 99 -4.91 -12.41 4.32
C THR A 99 -5.41 -12.44 2.88
N HIS A 100 -5.50 -11.31 2.19
CA HIS A 100 -5.69 -11.24 0.73
C HIS A 100 -5.24 -9.89 0.18
#